data_AF-A0A1Q7NQP7-F1
#
_entry.id   AF-A0A1Q7NQP7-F1
#
_cell.length_a   1.000
_cell.length_b   1.000
_cell.length_c   1.000
_cell.angle_alpha   90.00
_cell.angle_beta   90.00
_cell.angle_gamma   90.00
#
_symmetry.space_group_name_H-M   'P 1'
#
loop_
_entity.id
_entity.type
_entity.pdbx_description
1 polymer ?
#
loop_
_entity_poly.entity_id
_entity_poly.type
_entity_poly.pdbx_seq_one_letter_code
_entity_poly.pdbx_strand_id
1 'polypeptide(L)'
;VHTGCAAVPTALAVAEATRASGAAALEATIAAVEVMCRVGLAVPGRFHARHFHPTSLTSSFAAAVASGRVYGVDEDQLVHALGICGSQAAGIIEYLSEGAWTKRMHPGWGAHGGVIAALLARNGFTGPTRVLEGEHGLYAAFAGGHDPARLDALMATLGKTWELERLTFKPYPCGSIAHPYMDCALKLRTEHAFTPEDIVEVRCRTAAGPLPRLWEPLHAKHRPPNGYAAKFSLPYLLAVMFVRGWAGLADFTDDAVADERVLRVAATVGYDLDETIDYPRQFVGHVAVRLRDGRRLEARQDHPRGGADFPLTPAELTAKFRGNATLALAPAVVDTIIAEVGRLASARTLEPLMRSLQGEHRA
;
A
#
# COMPACT_ATOMS: atom_id res chain seq x y z
N VAL A 1 -7.30 -0.38 -3.51
CA VAL A 1 -7.40 -0.86 -2.11
C VAL A 1 -6.00 -1.18 -1.60
N HIS A 2 -5.78 -1.31 -0.27
CA HIS A 2 -4.51 -1.79 0.30
C HIS A 2 -4.76 -3.14 0.96
N THR A 3 -4.43 -4.25 0.28
CA THR A 3 -4.87 -5.59 0.70
C THR A 3 -4.01 -6.19 1.81
N GLY A 4 -2.68 -6.06 1.71
CA GLY A 4 -1.75 -6.68 2.64
C GLY A 4 -1.94 -6.26 4.10
N CYS A 5 -2.38 -5.02 4.38
CA CYS A 5 -2.59 -4.54 5.74
C CYS A 5 -3.88 -5.05 6.41
N ALA A 6 -4.76 -5.75 5.67
CA ALA A 6 -5.94 -6.41 6.23
C ALA A 6 -5.83 -7.94 6.11
N ALA A 7 -5.49 -8.44 4.92
CA ALA A 7 -5.45 -9.87 4.64
C ALA A 7 -4.38 -10.62 5.46
N VAL A 8 -3.13 -10.13 5.46
CA VAL A 8 -2.01 -10.80 6.15
C VAL A 8 -2.21 -10.85 7.66
N PRO A 9 -2.45 -9.72 8.38
CA PRO A 9 -2.63 -9.80 9.83
C PRO A 9 -3.87 -10.61 10.23
N THR A 10 -4.95 -10.57 9.44
CA THR A 10 -6.12 -11.41 9.72
C THR A 10 -5.77 -12.88 9.61
N ALA A 11 -5.20 -13.31 8.48
CA ALA A 11 -4.87 -14.70 8.23
C ALA A 11 -3.89 -15.26 9.27
N LEU A 12 -2.87 -14.49 9.65
CA LEU A 12 -1.92 -14.89 10.71
C LEU A 12 -2.63 -15.04 12.06
N ALA A 13 -3.47 -14.07 12.46
CA ALA A 13 -4.16 -14.10 13.75
C ALA A 13 -5.14 -15.28 13.86
N VAL A 14 -5.97 -15.52 12.84
CA VAL A 14 -6.94 -16.64 12.89
C VAL A 14 -6.25 -17.99 12.78
N ALA A 15 -5.16 -18.09 12.01
CA ALA A 15 -4.39 -19.32 11.89
C ALA A 15 -3.59 -19.63 13.16
N GLU A 16 -3.06 -18.62 13.85
CA GLU A 16 -2.48 -18.79 15.19
C GLU A 16 -3.54 -19.30 16.18
N ALA A 17 -4.71 -18.65 16.24
CA ALA A 17 -5.79 -18.99 17.16
C ALA A 17 -6.32 -20.43 16.99
N THR A 18 -6.26 -20.96 15.76
CA THR A 18 -6.72 -22.30 15.40
C THR A 18 -5.60 -23.33 15.28
N ARG A 19 -4.34 -22.91 15.47
CA ARG A 19 -3.13 -23.72 15.18
C ARG A 19 -3.12 -24.29 13.76
N ALA A 20 -3.59 -23.52 12.79
CA ALA A 20 -3.57 -23.90 11.40
C ALA A 20 -2.14 -23.96 10.83
N SER A 21 -1.98 -24.71 9.75
CA SER A 21 -0.70 -24.80 9.03
C SER A 21 -0.40 -23.50 8.29
N GLY A 22 0.87 -23.28 7.95
CA GLY A 22 1.26 -22.13 7.13
C GLY A 22 0.68 -22.19 5.71
N ALA A 23 0.42 -23.39 5.16
CA ALA A 23 -0.32 -23.54 3.92
C ALA A 23 -1.75 -22.99 4.03
N ALA A 24 -2.47 -23.29 5.12
CA ALA A 24 -3.82 -22.76 5.35
C ALA A 24 -3.81 -21.24 5.53
N ALA A 25 -2.80 -20.69 6.22
CA ALA A 25 -2.64 -19.24 6.38
C ALA A 25 -2.36 -18.53 5.03
N LEU A 26 -1.53 -19.13 4.17
CA LEU A 26 -1.27 -18.64 2.82
C LEU A 26 -2.53 -18.68 1.95
N GLU A 27 -3.27 -19.79 1.96
CA GLU A 27 -4.52 -19.93 1.22
C GLU A 27 -5.55 -18.87 1.66
N ALA A 28 -5.72 -18.69 2.97
CA ALA A 28 -6.59 -17.65 3.53
C ALA A 28 -6.15 -16.24 3.10
N THR A 29 -4.85 -15.97 3.07
CA THR A 29 -4.30 -14.69 2.61
C THR A 29 -4.61 -14.46 1.13
N ILE A 30 -4.40 -15.46 0.27
CA ILE A 30 -4.65 -15.39 -1.18
C ILE A 30 -6.13 -15.11 -1.44
N ALA A 31 -7.04 -15.87 -0.81
CA ALA A 31 -8.48 -15.68 -0.96
C ALA A 31 -8.96 -14.31 -0.48
N ALA A 32 -8.42 -13.82 0.66
CA ALA A 32 -8.76 -12.50 1.19
C ALA A 32 -8.29 -11.36 0.29
N VAL A 33 -7.08 -11.45 -0.25
CA VAL A 33 -6.57 -10.47 -1.23
C VAL A 33 -7.46 -10.45 -2.46
N GLU A 34 -7.78 -11.62 -3.00
CA GLU A 34 -8.56 -11.77 -4.22
C GLU A 34 -9.94 -11.10 -4.10
N VAL A 35 -10.66 -11.42 -3.02
CA VAL A 35 -11.99 -10.85 -2.75
C VAL A 35 -11.89 -9.35 -2.55
N MET A 36 -10.93 -8.87 -1.75
CA MET A 36 -10.77 -7.43 -1.49
C MET A 36 -10.47 -6.64 -2.77
N CYS A 37 -9.65 -7.19 -3.67
CA CYS A 37 -9.35 -6.61 -4.97
C CYS A 37 -10.62 -6.54 -5.83
N ARG A 38 -11.34 -7.66 -6.00
CA ARG A 38 -12.52 -7.75 -6.86
C ARG A 38 -13.66 -6.83 -6.40
N VAL A 39 -13.93 -6.78 -5.09
CA VAL A 39 -14.93 -5.85 -4.53
C VAL A 39 -14.56 -4.38 -4.84
N GLY A 40 -13.27 -4.04 -4.75
CA GLY A 40 -12.79 -2.71 -5.12
C GLY A 40 -12.85 -2.43 -6.62
N LEU A 41 -12.51 -3.43 -7.45
CA LEU A 41 -12.43 -3.32 -8.91
C LEU A 41 -13.80 -3.28 -9.59
N ALA A 42 -14.87 -3.72 -8.92
CA ALA A 42 -16.24 -3.61 -9.42
C ALA A 42 -16.68 -2.16 -9.62
N VAL A 43 -16.14 -1.23 -8.83
CA VAL A 43 -16.51 0.19 -8.83
C VAL A 43 -15.28 1.11 -8.76
N PRO A 44 -14.37 1.05 -9.76
CA PRO A 44 -13.08 1.70 -9.70
C PRO A 44 -13.23 3.21 -9.53
N GLY A 45 -12.60 3.78 -8.50
CA GLY A 45 -12.64 5.22 -8.20
C GLY A 45 -13.95 5.72 -7.57
N ARG A 46 -15.07 4.99 -7.69
CA ARG A 46 -16.40 5.49 -7.29
C ARG A 46 -16.57 5.67 -5.78
N PHE A 47 -15.97 4.80 -4.97
CA PHE A 47 -15.95 4.97 -3.51
C PHE A 47 -15.25 6.29 -3.09
N HIS A 48 -14.09 6.59 -3.68
CA HIS A 48 -13.40 7.86 -3.43
C HIS A 48 -14.21 9.07 -3.90
N ALA A 49 -14.88 8.94 -5.05
CA ALA A 49 -15.74 10.00 -5.59
C ALA A 49 -16.91 10.36 -4.66
N ARG A 50 -17.23 9.48 -3.69
CA ARG A 50 -18.23 9.72 -2.64
C ARG A 50 -17.61 9.85 -1.25
N HIS A 51 -16.33 10.22 -1.18
CA HIS A 51 -15.59 10.51 0.05
C HIS A 51 -15.35 9.32 1.00
N PHE A 52 -15.53 8.09 0.53
CA PHE A 52 -15.21 6.90 1.32
C PHE A 52 -13.81 6.35 1.01
N HIS A 53 -13.17 5.80 2.04
CA HIS A 53 -11.89 5.12 1.90
C HIS A 53 -12.12 3.66 1.46
N PRO A 54 -11.74 3.26 0.22
CA PRO A 54 -12.07 1.92 -0.29
C PRO A 54 -11.50 0.79 0.55
N THR A 55 -10.27 0.95 1.07
CA THR A 55 -9.65 -0.05 1.94
C THR A 55 -10.48 -0.29 3.20
N SER A 56 -11.06 0.78 3.75
CA SER A 56 -11.91 0.70 4.95
C SER A 56 -13.16 -0.10 4.64
N LEU A 57 -13.84 0.23 3.54
CA LEU A 57 -15.06 -0.45 3.12
C LEU A 57 -14.84 -1.93 2.77
N THR A 58 -13.69 -2.29 2.18
CA THR A 58 -13.47 -3.65 1.66
C THR A 58 -12.67 -4.57 2.58
N SER A 59 -12.02 -4.03 3.62
CA SER A 59 -11.14 -4.82 4.51
C SER A 59 -11.89 -5.85 5.36
N SER A 60 -13.12 -5.57 5.77
CA SER A 60 -13.98 -6.53 6.49
C SER A 60 -14.32 -7.75 5.65
N PHE A 61 -14.63 -7.56 4.37
CA PHE A 61 -14.87 -8.67 3.43
C PHE A 61 -13.62 -9.56 3.28
N ALA A 62 -12.44 -8.94 3.14
CA ALA A 62 -11.16 -9.67 3.08
C ALA A 62 -10.97 -10.53 4.33
N ALA A 63 -11.20 -9.93 5.50
CA ALA A 63 -11.01 -10.58 6.78
C ALA A 63 -12.05 -11.68 7.06
N ALA A 64 -13.30 -11.49 6.65
CA ALA A 64 -14.34 -12.52 6.74
C ALA A 64 -14.00 -13.74 5.89
N VAL A 65 -13.45 -13.56 4.68
CA VAL A 65 -12.98 -14.67 3.84
C VAL A 65 -11.80 -15.39 4.47
N ALA A 66 -10.76 -14.67 4.91
CA ALA A 66 -9.62 -15.30 5.59
C ALA A 66 -10.09 -16.10 6.82
N SER A 67 -10.94 -15.49 7.64
CA SER A 67 -11.47 -16.10 8.86
C SER A 67 -12.36 -17.29 8.56
N GLY A 68 -13.25 -17.18 7.57
CA GLY A 68 -14.14 -18.26 7.17
C GLY A 68 -13.37 -19.48 6.65
N ARG A 69 -12.35 -19.26 5.81
CA ARG A 69 -11.46 -20.33 5.34
C ARG A 69 -10.78 -21.06 6.50
N VAL A 70 -10.24 -20.33 7.47
CA VAL A 70 -9.50 -20.92 8.60
C VAL A 70 -10.42 -21.56 9.65
N TYR A 71 -11.58 -20.97 9.93
CA TYR A 71 -12.56 -21.53 10.86
C TYR A 71 -13.40 -22.68 10.27
N GLY A 72 -13.24 -22.96 8.97
CA GLY A 72 -13.96 -24.03 8.29
C GLY A 72 -15.47 -23.77 8.20
N VAL A 73 -15.86 -22.51 7.97
CA VAL A 73 -17.27 -22.19 7.72
C VAL A 73 -17.70 -22.69 6.33
N ASP A 74 -18.96 -23.09 6.20
CA ASP A 74 -19.53 -23.50 4.91
C ASP A 74 -19.88 -22.28 4.02
N GLU A 75 -20.37 -22.56 2.81
CA GLU A 75 -20.71 -21.54 1.81
C GLU A 75 -21.82 -20.59 2.31
N ASP A 76 -22.90 -21.12 2.88
CA ASP A 76 -24.02 -20.34 3.38
C ASP A 76 -23.59 -19.43 4.54
N GLN A 77 -22.79 -19.96 5.46
CA GLN A 77 -22.18 -19.19 6.54
C GLN A 77 -21.26 -18.10 6.00
N LEU A 78 -20.46 -18.37 4.96
CA LEU A 78 -19.61 -17.35 4.36
C LEU A 78 -20.42 -16.24 3.68
N VAL A 79 -21.51 -16.59 2.99
CA VAL A 79 -22.45 -15.61 2.42
C VAL A 79 -23.03 -14.71 3.52
N HIS A 80 -23.46 -15.28 4.64
CA HIS A 80 -23.94 -14.49 5.77
C HIS A 80 -22.83 -13.65 6.41
N ALA A 81 -21.61 -14.16 6.55
CA ALA A 81 -20.47 -13.40 7.06
C ALA A 81 -20.17 -12.16 6.20
N LEU A 82 -20.17 -12.32 4.87
CA LEU A 82 -20.03 -11.19 3.93
C LEU A 82 -21.22 -10.23 4.05
N GLY A 83 -22.42 -10.76 4.23
CA GLY A 83 -23.63 -9.98 4.52
C GLY A 83 -23.48 -9.07 5.73
N ILE A 84 -23.01 -9.62 6.84
CA ILE A 84 -22.76 -8.89 8.09
C ILE A 84 -21.69 -7.80 7.88
N CYS A 85 -20.67 -8.05 7.05
CA CYS A 85 -19.63 -7.06 6.74
C CYS A 85 -20.21 -5.78 6.11
N GLY A 86 -21.31 -5.86 5.36
CA GLY A 86 -21.97 -4.69 4.78
C GLY A 86 -22.43 -3.68 5.84
N SER A 87 -22.94 -4.16 6.98
CA SER A 87 -23.34 -3.32 8.12
C SER A 87 -22.17 -2.74 8.91
N GLN A 88 -20.95 -3.22 8.66
CA GLN A 88 -19.73 -2.73 9.30
C GLN A 88 -18.88 -1.84 8.37
N ALA A 89 -19.25 -1.76 7.08
CA ALA A 89 -18.52 -0.97 6.09
C ALA A 89 -18.63 0.53 6.42
N ALA A 90 -17.50 1.12 6.81
CA ALA A 90 -17.41 2.53 7.17
C ALA A 90 -16.02 3.09 6.83
N GLY A 91 -15.84 4.40 7.00
CA GLY A 91 -14.55 5.09 6.89
C GLY A 91 -14.53 6.12 5.76
N ILE A 92 -14.46 7.39 6.15
CA ILE A 92 -14.38 8.53 5.23
C ILE A 92 -12.93 8.98 5.04
N ILE A 93 -12.70 9.78 4.00
CA ILE A 93 -11.35 10.29 3.65
C ILE A 93 -11.02 11.65 4.29
N GLU A 94 -11.82 12.12 5.26
CA GLU A 94 -11.62 13.43 5.90
C GLU A 94 -10.24 13.57 6.55
N TYR A 95 -9.59 12.48 6.94
CA TYR A 95 -8.19 12.51 7.41
C TYR A 95 -7.20 13.17 6.43
N LEU A 96 -7.57 13.34 5.16
CA LEU A 96 -6.77 14.03 4.16
C LEU A 96 -6.71 15.55 4.36
N SER A 97 -7.70 16.16 5.01
CA SER A 97 -7.75 17.63 5.19
C SER A 97 -6.68 18.11 6.16
N GLU A 98 -6.48 17.38 7.27
CA GLU A 98 -5.55 17.75 8.34
C GLU A 98 -4.35 16.79 8.48
N GLY A 99 -4.32 15.70 7.72
CA GLY A 99 -3.28 14.68 7.85
C GLY A 99 -3.41 13.78 9.08
N ALA A 100 -4.63 13.63 9.62
CA ALA A 100 -4.91 12.80 10.78
C ALA A 100 -4.54 11.31 10.56
N TRP A 101 -4.24 10.61 11.64
CA TRP A 101 -3.75 9.22 11.58
C TRP A 101 -4.84 8.16 11.44
N THR A 102 -6.12 8.54 11.45
CA THR A 102 -7.28 7.62 11.42
C THR A 102 -7.26 6.69 10.21
N LYS A 103 -6.64 7.07 9.09
CA LYS A 103 -6.36 6.19 7.94
C LYS A 103 -5.71 4.85 8.34
N ARG A 104 -4.83 4.86 9.34
CA ARG A 104 -4.09 3.67 9.81
C ARG A 104 -5.01 2.67 10.52
N MET A 105 -6.03 3.18 11.22
CA MET A 105 -7.03 2.38 11.92
C MET A 105 -7.95 1.64 10.95
N HIS A 106 -8.30 2.27 9.81
CA HIS A 106 -9.28 1.74 8.85
C HIS A 106 -9.13 0.24 8.50
N PRO A 107 -7.97 -0.23 7.98
CA PRO A 107 -7.82 -1.66 7.68
C PRO A 107 -7.84 -2.56 8.92
N GLY A 108 -7.37 -2.07 10.07
CA GLY A 108 -7.40 -2.82 11.33
C GLY A 108 -8.81 -2.98 11.87
N TRP A 109 -9.65 -1.94 11.76
CA TRP A 109 -11.06 -2.01 12.14
C TRP A 109 -11.84 -2.98 11.26
N GLY A 110 -11.62 -2.95 9.94
CA GLY A 110 -12.22 -3.94 9.05
C GLY A 110 -11.70 -5.35 9.31
N ALA A 111 -10.40 -5.52 9.59
CA ALA A 111 -9.84 -6.82 9.97
C ALA A 111 -10.54 -7.40 11.22
N HIS A 112 -10.67 -6.61 12.28
CA HIS A 112 -11.47 -6.96 13.46
C HIS A 112 -12.90 -7.35 13.05
N GLY A 113 -13.57 -6.48 12.30
CA GLY A 113 -14.97 -6.65 11.93
C GLY A 113 -15.25 -7.93 11.14
N GLY A 114 -14.38 -8.27 10.19
CA GLY A 114 -14.51 -9.49 9.38
C GLY A 114 -14.33 -10.77 10.20
N VAL A 115 -13.41 -10.78 11.19
CA VAL A 115 -13.28 -11.91 12.12
C VAL A 115 -14.57 -12.11 12.91
N ILE A 116 -15.14 -11.02 13.44
CA ILE A 116 -16.40 -11.07 14.19
C ILE A 116 -17.55 -11.52 13.28
N ALA A 117 -17.62 -11.04 12.04
CA ALA A 117 -18.65 -11.44 11.09
C ALA A 117 -18.61 -12.94 10.78
N ALA A 118 -17.41 -13.51 10.57
CA ALA A 118 -17.26 -14.95 10.35
C ALA A 118 -17.68 -15.77 11.58
N LEU A 119 -17.33 -15.32 12.79
CA LEU A 119 -17.74 -15.98 14.03
C LEU A 119 -19.25 -15.90 14.26
N LEU A 120 -19.87 -14.75 13.99
CA LEU A 120 -21.32 -14.56 14.08
C LEU A 120 -22.05 -15.52 13.13
N ALA A 121 -21.65 -15.56 11.86
CA ALA A 121 -22.27 -16.43 10.87
C ALA A 121 -22.08 -17.92 11.19
N ARG A 122 -20.88 -18.31 11.66
CA ARG A 122 -20.61 -19.67 12.15
C ARG A 122 -21.54 -20.11 13.30
N ASN A 123 -22.08 -19.15 14.05
CA ASN A 123 -23.02 -19.39 15.15
C ASN A 123 -24.48 -19.07 14.78
N GLY A 124 -24.81 -19.02 13.49
CA GLY A 124 -26.19 -18.89 13.00
C GLY A 124 -26.72 -17.47 12.89
N PHE A 125 -25.89 -16.44 13.05
CA PHE A 125 -26.29 -15.07 12.74
C PHE A 125 -26.40 -14.89 11.22
N THR A 126 -27.48 -14.28 10.74
CA THR A 126 -27.74 -14.11 9.30
C THR A 126 -27.37 -12.72 8.82
N GLY A 127 -26.85 -12.66 7.59
CA GLY A 127 -26.56 -11.40 6.87
C GLY A 127 -27.22 -11.38 5.49
N PRO A 128 -27.40 -10.19 4.89
CA PRO A 128 -27.97 -10.06 3.54
C PRO A 128 -27.15 -10.83 2.48
N THR A 129 -27.79 -11.67 1.69
CA THR A 129 -27.12 -12.53 0.69
C THR A 129 -26.69 -11.78 -0.57
N ARG A 130 -27.21 -10.56 -0.77
CA ARG A 130 -26.90 -9.66 -1.91
C ARG A 130 -26.24 -8.36 -1.44
N VAL A 131 -25.36 -8.46 -0.45
CA VAL A 131 -24.76 -7.31 0.24
C VAL A 131 -23.94 -6.40 -0.67
N LEU A 132 -23.40 -6.91 -1.78
CA LEU A 132 -22.58 -6.10 -2.69
C LEU A 132 -23.46 -5.32 -3.67
N GLU A 133 -24.33 -6.04 -4.38
CA GLU A 133 -25.02 -5.59 -5.59
C GLU A 133 -26.53 -5.41 -5.44
N GLY A 134 -27.11 -5.78 -4.30
CA GLY A 134 -28.52 -5.58 -4.00
C GLY A 134 -28.94 -4.11 -3.98
N GLU A 135 -30.25 -3.87 -3.93
CA GLU A 135 -30.87 -2.54 -3.96
C GLU A 135 -30.27 -1.57 -2.91
N HIS A 136 -30.06 -2.08 -1.69
CA HIS A 136 -29.45 -1.35 -0.57
C HIS A 136 -28.00 -1.79 -0.32
N GLY A 137 -27.37 -2.44 -1.30
CA GLY A 137 -26.04 -3.04 -1.17
C GLY A 137 -24.91 -2.01 -1.13
N LEU A 138 -23.70 -2.50 -0.86
CA LEU A 138 -22.46 -1.73 -0.73
C LEU A 138 -22.27 -0.77 -1.90
N TYR A 139 -22.46 -1.24 -3.14
CA TYR A 139 -22.23 -0.40 -4.31
C TYR A 139 -23.28 0.71 -4.45
N ALA A 140 -24.56 0.41 -4.18
CA ALA A 140 -25.62 1.41 -4.19
C ALA A 140 -25.35 2.51 -3.16
N ALA A 141 -25.07 2.11 -1.91
CA ALA A 141 -24.87 3.03 -0.78
C ALA A 141 -23.59 3.88 -0.91
N PHE A 142 -22.45 3.25 -1.23
CA PHE A 142 -21.14 3.90 -1.12
C PHE A 142 -20.49 4.28 -2.45
N ALA A 143 -20.99 3.77 -3.59
CA ALA A 143 -20.45 4.07 -4.92
C ALA A 143 -21.49 4.72 -5.87
N GLY A 144 -22.76 4.86 -5.44
CA GLY A 144 -23.85 5.34 -6.28
C GLY A 144 -24.28 4.33 -7.35
N GLY A 145 -24.10 3.04 -7.07
CA GLY A 145 -24.37 1.92 -7.97
C GLY A 145 -23.10 1.26 -8.52
N HIS A 146 -23.31 0.26 -9.38
CA HIS A 146 -22.26 -0.48 -10.09
C HIS A 146 -22.66 -0.71 -11.55
N ASP A 147 -21.71 -1.17 -12.36
CA ASP A 147 -21.96 -1.67 -13.71
C ASP A 147 -22.09 -3.21 -13.64
N PRO A 148 -23.27 -3.79 -13.95
CA PRO A 148 -23.48 -5.23 -13.90
C PRO A 148 -22.54 -6.00 -14.83
N ALA A 149 -22.31 -5.53 -16.06
CA ALA A 149 -21.47 -6.22 -17.02
C ALA A 149 -20.01 -6.30 -16.55
N ARG A 150 -19.54 -5.24 -15.88
CA ARG A 150 -18.22 -5.23 -15.24
C ARG A 150 -18.14 -6.20 -14.07
N LEU A 151 -19.17 -6.26 -13.23
CA LEU A 151 -19.22 -7.20 -12.10
C LEU A 151 -19.21 -8.66 -12.61
N ASP A 152 -19.99 -8.97 -13.63
CA ASP A 152 -20.05 -10.29 -14.27
C ASP A 152 -18.69 -10.66 -14.89
N ALA A 153 -18.05 -9.73 -15.59
CA ALA A 153 -16.72 -9.95 -16.18
C ALA A 153 -15.65 -10.22 -15.11
N LEU A 154 -15.74 -9.54 -13.95
CA LEU A 154 -14.91 -9.89 -12.80
C LEU A 154 -15.24 -11.32 -12.37
N MET A 155 -16.49 -11.65 -12.03
CA MET A 155 -16.83 -12.99 -11.51
C MET A 155 -16.47 -14.14 -12.46
N ALA A 156 -16.56 -13.94 -13.78
CA ALA A 156 -16.22 -14.95 -14.79
C ALA A 156 -14.75 -15.46 -14.74
N THR A 157 -13.86 -14.66 -14.15
CA THR A 157 -12.41 -14.97 -14.01
C THR A 157 -12.02 -15.47 -12.63
N LEU A 158 -12.95 -15.54 -11.68
CA LEU A 158 -12.68 -15.99 -10.31
C LEU A 158 -12.10 -17.42 -10.31
N GLY A 159 -11.00 -17.61 -9.59
CA GLY A 159 -10.28 -18.89 -9.53
C GLY A 159 -9.44 -19.22 -10.78
N LYS A 160 -9.47 -18.37 -11.82
CA LYS A 160 -8.70 -18.55 -13.06
C LYS A 160 -7.62 -17.49 -13.23
N THR A 161 -7.97 -16.24 -12.95
CA THR A 161 -7.07 -15.09 -13.00
C THR A 161 -7.01 -14.48 -11.62
N TRP A 162 -5.81 -14.32 -11.06
CA TRP A 162 -5.63 -13.81 -9.70
C TRP A 162 -5.17 -12.36 -9.72
N GLU A 163 -5.82 -11.52 -8.92
CA GLU A 163 -5.46 -10.11 -8.73
C GLU A 163 -4.22 -9.96 -7.84
N LEU A 164 -3.88 -10.99 -7.06
CA LEU A 164 -2.66 -11.04 -6.22
C LEU A 164 -1.39 -10.73 -7.02
N GLU A 165 -1.27 -11.28 -8.24
CA GLU A 165 -0.10 -11.10 -9.11
C GLU A 165 0.01 -9.68 -9.67
N ARG A 166 -1.09 -8.91 -9.61
CA ARG A 166 -1.18 -7.53 -10.09
C ARG A 166 -0.98 -6.51 -8.97
N LEU A 167 -0.73 -6.96 -7.74
CA LEU A 167 -0.47 -6.07 -6.62
C LEU A 167 0.84 -5.29 -6.81
N THR A 168 0.82 -4.04 -6.36
CA THR A 168 1.99 -3.18 -6.36
C THR A 168 2.65 -3.15 -4.97
N PHE A 169 3.92 -3.53 -4.89
CA PHE A 169 4.73 -3.33 -3.69
C PHE A 169 5.43 -1.96 -3.74
N LYS A 170 5.02 -1.04 -2.86
CA LYS A 170 5.64 0.29 -2.79
C LYS A 170 7.14 0.19 -2.44
N PRO A 171 8.07 0.69 -3.27
CA PRO A 171 9.48 0.76 -2.89
C PRO A 171 9.71 1.78 -1.75
N TYR A 172 8.97 2.89 -1.76
CA TYR A 172 9.16 4.01 -0.83
C TYR A 172 7.90 4.26 0.03
N PRO A 173 8.02 4.67 1.30
CA PRO A 173 6.90 4.85 2.22
C PRO A 173 6.18 6.22 2.06
N CYS A 174 5.91 6.61 0.81
CA CYS A 174 5.24 7.86 0.42
C CYS A 174 4.08 7.61 -0.58
N GLY A 175 3.46 8.68 -1.09
CA GLY A 175 2.39 8.59 -2.09
C GLY A 175 2.88 8.02 -3.43
N SER A 176 2.15 7.06 -4.01
CA SER A 176 2.58 6.34 -5.23
C SER A 176 2.82 7.24 -6.45
N ILE A 177 2.17 8.41 -6.48
CA ILE A 177 2.35 9.41 -7.54
C ILE A 177 3.80 9.91 -7.59
N ALA A 178 4.52 9.90 -6.46
CA ALA A 178 5.92 10.35 -6.38
C ALA A 178 6.95 9.28 -6.80
N HIS A 179 6.57 7.99 -6.78
CA HIS A 179 7.52 6.88 -6.95
C HIS A 179 8.29 6.93 -8.28
N PRO A 180 7.66 7.17 -9.44
CA PRO A 180 8.37 7.26 -10.71
C PRO A 180 9.47 8.34 -10.73
N TYR A 181 9.25 9.49 -10.06
CA TYR A 181 10.25 10.55 -9.97
C TYR A 181 11.42 10.13 -9.08
N MET A 182 11.13 9.46 -7.96
CA MET A 182 12.16 8.92 -7.07
C MET A 182 13.01 7.85 -7.78
N ASP A 183 12.38 7.02 -8.63
CA ASP A 183 13.05 6.05 -9.48
C ASP A 183 13.98 6.75 -10.49
N CYS A 184 13.54 7.84 -11.13
CA CYS A 184 14.40 8.66 -11.99
C CYS A 184 15.61 9.23 -11.25
N ALA A 185 15.43 9.78 -10.04
CA ALA A 185 16.54 10.31 -9.25
C ALA A 185 17.53 9.21 -8.85
N LEU A 186 17.04 8.03 -8.47
CA LEU A 186 17.89 6.88 -8.19
C LEU A 186 18.68 6.45 -9.42
N LYS A 187 18.03 6.38 -10.59
CA LYS A 187 18.66 6.03 -11.86
C LYS A 187 19.79 7.01 -12.20
N LEU A 188 19.50 8.31 -12.17
CA LEU A 188 20.48 9.35 -12.45
C LEU A 188 21.70 9.27 -11.51
N ARG A 189 21.46 9.10 -10.21
CA ARG A 189 22.51 8.96 -9.19
C ARG A 189 23.38 7.71 -9.42
N THR A 190 22.79 6.62 -9.92
CA THR A 190 23.47 5.33 -10.08
C THR A 190 24.26 5.27 -11.39
N GLU A 191 23.74 5.86 -12.46
CA GLU A 191 24.34 5.79 -13.81
C GLU A 191 25.38 6.88 -14.07
N HIS A 192 25.40 7.95 -13.27
CA HIS A 192 26.29 9.09 -13.48
C HIS A 192 27.10 9.44 -12.24
N ALA A 193 28.37 9.78 -12.44
CA ALA A 193 29.24 10.27 -11.39
C ALA A 193 28.99 11.77 -11.13
N PHE A 194 28.35 12.07 -10.00
CA PHE A 194 28.24 13.40 -9.39
C PHE A 194 27.91 13.26 -7.89
N THR A 195 28.13 14.33 -7.13
CA THR A 195 27.73 14.44 -5.73
C THR A 195 26.47 15.28 -5.60
N PRO A 196 25.66 15.12 -4.54
CA PRO A 196 24.50 15.98 -4.31
C PRO A 196 24.84 17.49 -4.32
N GLU A 197 26.05 17.85 -3.92
CA GLU A 197 26.56 19.21 -3.88
C GLU A 197 26.86 19.82 -5.28
N ASP A 198 26.95 18.97 -6.30
CA ASP A 198 27.12 19.38 -7.70
C ASP A 198 25.79 19.78 -8.37
N ILE A 199 24.65 19.42 -7.77
CA ILE A 199 23.32 19.74 -8.30
C ILE A 199 23.06 21.25 -8.15
N VAL A 200 22.79 21.91 -9.28
CA VAL A 200 22.43 23.34 -9.28
C VAL A 200 20.94 23.57 -9.55
N GLU A 201 20.28 22.64 -10.24
CA GLU A 201 18.85 22.70 -10.53
C GLU A 201 18.31 21.29 -10.83
N VAL A 202 17.10 21.01 -10.36
CA VAL A 202 16.32 19.84 -10.76
C VAL A 202 14.97 20.32 -11.32
N ARG A 203 14.61 19.89 -12.52
CA ARG A 203 13.32 20.18 -13.15
C ARG A 203 12.57 18.90 -13.45
N CYS A 204 11.32 18.83 -12.99
CA CYS A 204 10.44 17.71 -13.23
C CYS A 204 9.27 18.11 -14.12
N ARG A 205 8.89 17.26 -15.06
CA ARG A 205 7.62 17.44 -15.79
C ARG A 205 6.48 16.77 -15.04
N THR A 206 5.37 17.47 -14.84
CA THR A 206 4.20 16.97 -14.10
C THR A 206 2.89 17.46 -14.74
N ALA A 207 1.81 16.69 -14.57
CA ALA A 207 0.46 17.16 -14.84
C ALA A 207 -0.02 18.13 -13.75
N ALA A 208 -1.13 18.85 -14.00
CA ALA A 208 -1.75 19.75 -13.04
C ALA A 208 -2.34 19.03 -11.81
N GLY A 209 -2.86 17.81 -11.99
CA GLY A 209 -3.58 17.07 -10.94
C GLY A 209 -2.74 16.71 -9.68
N PRO A 210 -1.45 16.36 -9.80
CA PRO A 210 -0.56 16.18 -8.65
C PRO A 210 -0.18 17.46 -7.88
N LEU A 211 -0.30 18.65 -8.48
CA LEU A 211 0.28 19.89 -7.92
C LEU A 211 -0.16 20.17 -6.48
N PRO A 212 -1.47 20.20 -6.14
CA PRO A 212 -1.91 20.57 -4.79
C PRO A 212 -1.43 19.59 -3.70
N ARG A 213 -1.08 18.36 -4.09
CA ARG A 213 -0.65 17.33 -3.15
C ARG A 213 0.86 17.26 -3.00
N LEU A 214 1.61 17.31 -4.10
CA LEU A 214 3.04 16.99 -4.11
C LEU A 214 3.97 18.19 -4.28
N TRP A 215 3.46 19.27 -4.88
CA TRP A 215 4.28 20.39 -5.32
C TRP A 215 3.94 21.70 -4.62
N GLU A 216 2.66 21.96 -4.34
CA GLU A 216 2.24 23.25 -3.81
C GLU A 216 1.78 23.18 -2.33
N PRO A 217 2.00 24.25 -1.54
CA PRO A 217 2.82 25.42 -1.89
C PRO A 217 4.32 25.07 -1.93
N LEU A 218 5.03 25.46 -2.99
CA LEU A 218 6.39 24.96 -3.29
C LEU A 218 7.40 25.18 -2.16
N HIS A 219 7.38 26.34 -1.50
CA HIS A 219 8.28 26.63 -0.38
C HIS A 219 8.11 25.64 0.79
N ALA A 220 6.86 25.23 1.09
CA ALA A 220 6.58 24.27 2.14
C ALA A 220 6.96 22.83 1.71
N LYS A 221 7.04 22.58 0.40
CA LYS A 221 7.57 21.32 -0.12
C LYS A 221 9.10 21.31 -0.09
N HIS A 222 9.78 22.42 -0.37
CA HIS A 222 11.23 22.53 -0.21
C HIS A 222 11.68 22.28 1.22
N ARG A 223 10.91 22.74 2.21
CA ARG A 223 11.19 22.55 3.63
C ARG A 223 9.94 22.04 4.37
N PRO A 224 9.64 20.73 4.30
CA PRO A 224 8.48 20.16 4.98
C PRO A 224 8.57 20.40 6.49
N PRO A 225 7.46 20.77 7.17
CA PRO A 225 7.49 21.10 8.59
C PRO A 225 7.68 19.90 9.52
N ASN A 226 7.46 18.67 9.02
CA ASN A 226 7.60 17.42 9.78
C ASN A 226 7.70 16.20 8.85
N GLY A 227 8.00 15.05 9.45
CA GLY A 227 8.12 13.75 8.79
C GLY A 227 6.86 13.30 8.03
N TYR A 228 5.67 13.64 8.52
CA TYR A 228 4.42 13.30 7.83
C TYR A 228 4.23 14.11 6.55
N ALA A 229 4.43 15.44 6.62
CA ALA A 229 4.36 16.34 5.48
C ALA A 229 5.38 16.00 4.38
N ALA A 230 6.57 15.55 4.78
CA ALA A 230 7.64 15.13 3.88
C ALA A 230 7.24 13.98 2.93
N LYS A 231 6.31 13.10 3.34
CA LYS A 231 5.78 12.01 2.49
C LYS A 231 4.96 12.51 1.29
N PHE A 232 4.63 13.80 1.28
CA PHE A 232 3.87 14.48 0.24
C PHE A 232 4.64 15.67 -0.33
N SER A 233 5.98 15.69 -0.24
CA SER A 233 6.83 16.69 -0.86
C SER A 233 7.71 16.06 -1.93
N LEU A 234 7.43 16.31 -3.20
CA LEU A 234 8.30 15.79 -4.26
C LEU A 234 9.73 16.36 -4.21
N PRO A 235 9.94 17.66 -3.95
CA PRO A 235 11.28 18.20 -3.71
C PRO A 235 12.09 17.46 -2.66
N TYR A 236 11.51 17.24 -1.47
CA TYR A 236 12.18 16.51 -0.39
C TYR A 236 12.46 15.06 -0.79
N LEU A 237 11.45 14.39 -1.38
CA LEU A 237 11.58 12.99 -1.80
C LEU A 237 12.71 12.79 -2.83
N LEU A 238 12.85 13.69 -3.81
CA LEU A 238 13.95 13.63 -4.77
C LEU A 238 15.30 13.91 -4.12
N ALA A 239 15.35 14.90 -3.22
CA ALA A 239 16.57 15.22 -2.49
C ALA A 239 17.07 14.04 -1.63
N VAL A 240 16.17 13.34 -0.93
CA VAL A 240 16.51 12.11 -0.20
C VAL A 240 17.13 11.07 -1.14
N MET A 241 16.54 10.86 -2.33
CA MET A 241 17.09 9.90 -3.29
C MET A 241 18.47 10.32 -3.81
N PHE A 242 18.71 11.59 -4.11
CA PHE A 242 20.03 12.07 -4.53
C PHE A 242 21.07 11.96 -3.42
N VAL A 243 20.73 12.36 -2.19
CA VAL A 243 21.67 12.37 -1.06
C VAL A 243 21.96 10.96 -0.54
N ARG A 244 20.92 10.17 -0.30
CA ARG A 244 21.01 8.89 0.43
C ARG A 244 20.98 7.68 -0.51
N GLY A 245 20.41 7.81 -1.71
CA GLY A 245 20.26 6.69 -2.65
C GLY A 245 19.13 5.73 -2.31
N TRP A 246 18.35 6.02 -1.28
CA TRP A 246 17.25 5.21 -0.77
C TRP A 246 16.34 6.07 0.10
N ALA A 247 15.07 5.65 0.23
CA ALA A 247 14.11 6.25 1.16
C ALA A 247 13.33 5.16 1.92
N GLY A 248 13.66 4.99 3.20
CA GLY A 248 12.97 4.13 4.16
C GLY A 248 12.17 4.93 5.18
N LEU A 249 11.59 4.26 6.18
CA LEU A 249 10.77 4.94 7.20
C LEU A 249 11.57 5.92 8.06
N ALA A 250 12.85 5.63 8.32
CA ALA A 250 13.75 6.51 9.09
C ALA A 250 13.93 7.89 8.43
N ASP A 251 13.82 7.97 7.10
CA ASP A 251 13.94 9.21 6.32
C ASP A 251 12.72 10.14 6.42
N PHE A 252 11.70 9.74 7.18
CA PHE A 252 10.48 10.52 7.44
C PHE A 252 10.23 10.72 8.93
N THR A 253 11.29 10.73 9.73
CA THR A 253 11.28 11.25 11.11
C THR A 253 11.45 12.77 11.08
N ASP A 254 11.04 13.46 12.14
CA ASP A 254 11.19 14.92 12.21
C ASP A 254 12.67 15.35 12.18
N ASP A 255 13.53 14.59 12.86
CA ASP A 255 14.99 14.78 12.81
C ASP A 255 15.55 14.58 11.40
N ALA A 256 15.13 13.52 10.69
CA ALA A 256 15.62 13.25 9.34
C ALA A 256 15.19 14.32 8.32
N VAL A 257 14.01 14.92 8.51
CA VAL A 257 13.49 16.01 7.66
C VAL A 257 14.25 17.33 7.87
N ALA A 258 14.85 17.52 9.05
CA ALA A 258 15.67 18.69 9.35
C ALA A 258 17.10 18.64 8.78
N ASP A 259 17.47 17.56 8.08
CA ASP A 259 18.80 17.39 7.48
C ASP A 259 19.06 18.46 6.39
N GLU A 260 19.89 19.45 6.74
CA GLU A 260 20.23 20.58 5.87
C GLU A 260 20.94 20.17 4.57
N ARG A 261 21.55 18.98 4.50
CA ARG A 261 22.12 18.46 3.25
C ARG A 261 21.01 18.07 2.27
N VAL A 262 19.94 17.44 2.77
CA VAL A 262 18.74 17.09 1.99
C VAL A 262 17.97 18.37 1.62
N LEU A 263 17.73 19.26 2.58
CA LEU A 263 16.99 20.50 2.34
C LEU A 263 17.65 21.41 1.30
N ARG A 264 19.00 21.45 1.26
CA ARG A 264 19.75 22.18 0.23
C ARG A 264 19.45 21.68 -1.18
N VAL A 265 19.42 20.37 -1.40
CA VAL A 265 19.07 19.79 -2.71
C VAL A 265 17.59 20.02 -2.99
N ALA A 266 16.71 19.83 -2.01
CA ALA A 266 15.28 20.03 -2.15
C ALA A 266 14.94 21.44 -2.64
N ALA A 267 15.64 22.46 -2.14
CA ALA A 267 15.47 23.86 -2.56
C ALA A 267 15.78 24.13 -4.05
N THR A 268 16.53 23.23 -4.71
CA THR A 268 16.82 23.33 -6.15
C THR A 268 15.78 22.65 -7.05
N VAL A 269 14.83 21.93 -6.46
CA VAL A 269 13.84 21.14 -7.20
C VAL A 269 12.62 21.98 -7.55
N GLY A 270 12.33 22.08 -8.84
CA GLY A 270 11.11 22.67 -9.36
C GLY A 270 10.41 21.75 -10.36
N TYR A 271 9.28 22.23 -10.88
CA TYR A 271 8.52 21.52 -11.89
C TYR A 271 8.15 22.44 -13.05
N ASP A 272 7.85 21.81 -14.19
CA ASP A 272 7.21 22.41 -15.36
C ASP A 272 5.95 21.59 -15.68
N LEU A 273 4.90 22.27 -16.14
CA LEU A 273 3.67 21.59 -16.55
C LEU A 273 3.88 20.87 -17.89
N ASP A 274 3.42 19.63 -17.97
CA ASP A 274 3.39 18.84 -19.19
C ASP A 274 1.99 18.28 -19.40
N GLU A 275 1.27 18.87 -20.35
CA GLU A 275 -0.11 18.51 -20.70
C GLU A 275 -0.21 17.14 -21.40
N THR A 276 0.90 16.56 -21.83
CA THR A 276 0.93 15.23 -22.46
C THR A 276 0.81 14.08 -21.45
N ILE A 277 0.92 14.36 -20.15
CA ILE A 277 0.79 13.36 -19.09
C ILE A 277 -0.70 13.14 -18.75
N ASP A 278 -1.24 11.98 -19.13
CA ASP A 278 -2.64 11.59 -18.88
C ASP A 278 -2.86 11.20 -17.40
N TYR A 279 -2.96 12.20 -16.52
CA TYR A 279 -3.31 12.00 -15.11
C TYR A 279 -4.84 12.01 -14.92
N PRO A 280 -5.44 11.08 -14.13
CA PRO A 280 -4.81 10.12 -13.22
C PRO A 280 -4.57 8.71 -13.79
N ARG A 281 -4.62 8.54 -15.12
CA ARG A 281 -4.45 7.22 -15.76
C ARG A 281 -2.99 6.76 -15.80
N GLN A 282 -2.05 7.70 -15.79
CA GLN A 282 -0.62 7.45 -15.82
C GLN A 282 0.08 8.14 -14.64
N PHE A 283 1.05 7.45 -14.04
CA PHE A 283 2.02 8.02 -13.11
C PHE A 283 3.40 7.98 -13.77
N VAL A 284 3.73 9.07 -14.46
CA VAL A 284 5.02 9.25 -15.15
C VAL A 284 5.93 10.11 -14.31
N GLY A 285 7.18 9.69 -14.18
CA GLY A 285 8.28 10.43 -13.59
C GLY A 285 9.19 10.96 -14.68
N HIS A 286 9.52 12.23 -14.61
CA HIS A 286 10.51 12.87 -15.45
C HIS A 286 11.36 13.79 -14.59
N VAL A 287 12.68 13.62 -14.65
CA VAL A 287 13.63 14.38 -13.84
C VAL A 287 14.80 14.77 -14.72
N ALA A 288 15.02 16.08 -14.87
CA ALA A 288 16.21 16.65 -15.48
C ALA A 288 17.05 17.34 -14.40
N VAL A 289 18.35 17.09 -14.38
CA VAL A 289 19.33 17.64 -13.44
C VAL A 289 20.35 18.46 -14.21
N ARG A 290 20.58 19.71 -13.78
CA ARG A 290 21.74 20.50 -14.21
C ARG A 290 22.81 20.44 -13.12
N LEU A 291 24.03 20.13 -13.52
CA LEU A 291 25.20 20.08 -12.65
C LEU A 291 26.05 21.35 -12.76
N ARG A 292 26.88 21.61 -11.76
CA ARG A 292 27.81 22.74 -11.69
C ARG A 292 28.85 22.74 -12.83
N ASP A 293 29.22 21.56 -13.32
CA ASP A 293 30.12 21.38 -14.46
C ASP A 293 29.44 21.64 -15.83
N GLY A 294 28.15 22.03 -15.82
CA GLY A 294 27.36 22.34 -17.01
C GLY A 294 26.67 21.12 -17.64
N ARG A 295 26.95 19.89 -17.19
CA ARG A 295 26.23 18.71 -17.69
C ARG A 295 24.74 18.79 -17.37
N ARG A 296 23.94 18.28 -18.30
CA ARG A 296 22.51 18.06 -18.14
C ARG A 296 22.23 16.58 -18.24
N LEU A 297 21.64 16.02 -17.20
CA LEU A 297 21.27 14.61 -17.10
C LEU A 297 19.75 14.51 -17.05
N GLU A 298 19.16 13.49 -17.66
CA GLU A 298 17.70 13.35 -17.74
C GLU A 298 17.28 11.89 -17.65
N ALA A 299 16.23 11.62 -16.87
CA ALA A 299 15.65 10.29 -16.74
C ALA A 299 14.12 10.36 -16.79
N ARG A 300 13.54 9.30 -17.33
CA ARG A 300 12.10 9.09 -17.45
C ARG A 300 11.72 7.69 -16.97
N GLN A 301 10.61 7.60 -16.24
CA GLN A 301 10.03 6.37 -15.72
C GLN A 301 8.52 6.42 -16.00
N ASP A 302 8.03 5.58 -16.91
CA ASP A 302 6.63 5.65 -17.38
C ASP A 302 5.63 4.99 -16.43
N HIS A 303 6.11 4.10 -15.56
CA HIS A 303 5.28 3.36 -14.60
C HIS A 303 6.00 3.25 -13.24
N PRO A 304 5.26 3.27 -12.12
CA PRO A 304 5.89 3.10 -10.79
C PRO A 304 6.48 1.69 -10.64
N ARG A 305 7.64 1.61 -10.00
CA ARG A 305 8.22 0.32 -9.60
C ARG A 305 7.36 -0.39 -8.55
N GLY A 306 7.48 -1.72 -8.56
CA GLY A 306 6.79 -2.67 -7.71
C GLY A 306 5.48 -3.21 -8.23
N GLY A 307 4.98 -2.71 -9.37
CA GLY A 307 3.84 -3.28 -10.11
C GLY A 307 4.27 -4.32 -11.14
N ALA A 308 3.33 -4.76 -11.97
CA ALA A 308 3.56 -5.80 -12.99
C ALA A 308 4.60 -5.41 -14.05
N ASP A 309 4.65 -4.13 -14.44
CA ASP A 309 5.57 -3.64 -15.47
C ASP A 309 7.04 -3.58 -14.97
N PHE A 310 7.22 -3.28 -13.69
CA PHE A 310 8.54 -3.12 -13.07
C PHE A 310 8.56 -3.72 -11.65
N PRO A 311 8.48 -5.05 -11.50
CA PRO A 311 8.39 -5.68 -10.18
C PRO A 311 9.65 -5.43 -9.35
N LEU A 312 9.50 -5.38 -8.02
CA LEU A 312 10.66 -5.40 -7.12
C LEU A 312 11.24 -6.81 -7.10
N THR A 313 12.56 -6.90 -7.12
CA THR A 313 13.23 -8.19 -6.99
C THR A 313 13.06 -8.76 -5.57
N PRO A 314 13.17 -10.09 -5.38
CA PRO A 314 13.15 -10.69 -4.05
C PRO A 314 14.19 -10.09 -3.08
N ALA A 315 15.36 -9.72 -3.60
CA ALA A 315 16.41 -9.06 -2.82
C ALA A 315 15.97 -7.68 -2.32
N GLU A 316 15.30 -6.89 -3.16
CA GLU A 316 14.77 -5.57 -2.79
C GLU A 316 13.62 -5.65 -1.80
N LEU A 317 12.71 -6.63 -1.98
CA LEU A 317 11.65 -6.89 -1.01
C LEU A 317 12.23 -7.29 0.35
N THR A 318 13.27 -8.12 0.36
CA THR A 318 13.97 -8.54 1.58
C THR A 318 14.70 -7.37 2.23
N ALA A 319 15.43 -6.56 1.45
CA ALA A 319 16.11 -5.37 1.96
C ALA A 319 15.13 -4.36 2.55
N LYS A 320 13.99 -4.14 1.89
CA LYS A 320 12.88 -3.33 2.40
C LYS A 320 12.32 -3.90 3.71
N PHE A 321 12.07 -5.21 3.78
CA PHE A 321 11.61 -5.84 5.02
C PHE A 321 12.62 -5.62 6.15
N ARG A 322 13.92 -5.84 5.91
CA ARG A 322 14.98 -5.58 6.89
C ARG A 322 14.96 -4.13 7.38
N GLY A 323 14.95 -3.17 6.46
CA GLY A 323 14.95 -1.74 6.80
C GLY A 323 13.72 -1.30 7.61
N ASN A 324 12.57 -1.95 7.44
CA ASN A 324 11.37 -1.67 8.24
C ASN A 324 11.39 -2.38 9.59
N ALA A 325 11.69 -3.69 9.61
CA ALA A 325 11.58 -4.52 10.80
C ALA A 325 12.67 -4.19 11.84
N THR A 326 13.85 -3.77 11.39
CA THR A 326 14.95 -3.36 12.30
C THR A 326 14.67 -2.09 13.10
N LEU A 327 13.59 -1.36 12.79
CA LEU A 327 13.11 -0.25 13.62
C LEU A 327 12.47 -0.72 14.93
N ALA A 328 12.09 -1.99 15.02
CA ALA A 328 11.39 -2.56 16.17
C ALA A 328 12.03 -3.84 16.71
N LEU A 329 12.78 -4.57 15.88
CA LEU A 329 13.33 -5.89 16.20
C LEU A 329 14.84 -5.93 15.97
N ALA A 330 15.57 -6.73 16.74
CA ALA A 330 17.01 -6.90 16.53
C ALA A 330 17.29 -7.60 15.18
N PRO A 331 18.40 -7.28 14.49
CA PRO A 331 18.70 -7.83 13.15
C PRO A 331 18.65 -9.37 13.05
N ALA A 332 19.09 -10.09 14.08
CA ALA A 332 19.04 -11.54 14.13
C ALA A 332 17.60 -12.11 14.13
N VAL A 333 16.67 -11.42 14.81
CA VAL A 333 15.23 -11.75 14.79
C VAL A 333 14.66 -11.54 13.39
N VAL A 334 15.03 -10.41 12.77
CA VAL A 334 14.57 -10.05 11.42
C VAL A 334 14.99 -11.10 10.38
N ASP A 335 16.25 -11.57 10.42
CA ASP A 335 16.72 -12.63 9.52
C ASP A 335 16.03 -13.98 9.80
N THR A 336 15.68 -14.25 11.05
CA THR A 336 14.88 -15.42 11.43
C THR A 336 13.48 -15.35 10.82
N ILE A 337 12.79 -14.21 10.94
CA ILE A 337 11.46 -14.00 10.34
C ILE A 337 11.50 -14.19 8.83
N ILE A 338 12.52 -13.65 8.14
CA ILE A 338 12.70 -13.85 6.69
C ILE A 338 12.77 -15.35 6.36
N ALA A 339 13.56 -16.11 7.11
CA ALA A 339 13.72 -17.54 6.90
C ALA A 339 12.43 -18.33 7.18
N GLU A 340 11.66 -17.94 8.20
CA GLU A 340 10.38 -18.56 8.56
C GLU A 340 9.29 -18.28 7.53
N VAL A 341 9.16 -17.03 7.07
CA VAL A 341 8.26 -16.65 5.97
C VAL A 341 8.62 -17.42 4.69
N GLY A 342 9.91 -17.58 4.39
CA GLY A 342 10.39 -18.36 3.25
C GLY A 342 10.01 -19.85 3.27
N ARG A 343 9.68 -20.41 4.45
CA ARG A 343 9.23 -21.79 4.61
C ARG A 343 7.76 -21.91 5.04
N LEU A 344 7.00 -20.83 4.96
CA LEU A 344 5.64 -20.77 5.49
C LEU A 344 4.73 -21.84 4.87
N ALA A 345 4.86 -22.09 3.57
CA ALA A 345 4.04 -23.09 2.86
C ALA A 345 4.20 -24.52 3.40
N SER A 346 5.36 -24.87 3.95
CA SER A 346 5.62 -26.20 4.52
C SER A 346 5.54 -26.24 6.05
N ALA A 347 5.26 -25.11 6.70
CA ALA A 347 5.16 -25.02 8.14
C ALA A 347 3.88 -25.72 8.65
N ARG A 348 4.04 -26.66 9.60
CA ARG A 348 2.92 -27.36 10.24
C ARG A 348 2.12 -26.46 11.20
N THR A 349 2.75 -25.39 11.70
CA THR A 349 2.20 -24.42 12.65
C THR A 349 2.87 -23.07 12.40
N LEU A 350 2.17 -21.98 12.74
CA LEU A 350 2.71 -20.62 12.71
C LEU A 350 3.48 -20.22 13.98
N GLU A 351 3.46 -21.05 15.04
CA GLU A 351 4.02 -20.70 16.35
C GLU A 351 5.47 -20.15 16.29
N PRO A 352 6.42 -20.72 15.52
CA PRO A 352 7.76 -20.13 15.41
C PRO A 352 7.73 -18.70 14.87
N LEU A 353 7.01 -18.49 13.77
CA LEU A 353 6.86 -17.17 13.14
C LEU A 353 6.20 -16.16 14.09
N MET A 354 5.13 -16.57 14.79
CA MET A 354 4.42 -15.68 15.70
C MET A 354 5.29 -15.25 16.89
N ARG A 355 6.08 -16.17 17.46
CA ARG A 355 7.05 -15.82 18.52
C ARG A 355 8.12 -14.84 18.05
N SER A 356 8.68 -15.08 16.86
CA SER A 356 9.67 -14.16 16.26
C SER A 356 9.07 -12.77 16.04
N LEU A 357 7.80 -12.69 15.58
CA LEU A 357 7.08 -11.42 15.39
C LEU A 357 6.78 -10.70 16.72
N GLN A 358 6.62 -11.42 17.82
CA GLN A 358 6.44 -10.86 19.17
C GLN A 358 7.77 -10.40 19.82
N GLY A 359 8.92 -10.71 19.20
CA GLY A 359 10.23 -10.45 19.78
C GLY A 359 10.60 -11.43 20.91
N GLU A 360 9.85 -12.52 21.05
CA GLU A 360 10.09 -13.54 22.08
C GLU A 360 11.10 -14.57 21.55
N HIS A 361 12.38 -14.35 21.81
CA HIS A 361 13.36 -15.44 21.72
C HIS A 361 13.47 -16.16 23.06
N ARG A 362 13.36 -17.49 23.05
CA ARG A 362 13.80 -18.31 24.19
C ARG A 362 15.29 -18.02 24.40
N ALA A 363 15.61 -17.50 25.58
CA ALA A 363 16.98 -17.42 26.10
C ALA A 363 17.62 -18.81 26.16
#